data_AF-A0A9D1LCI3-F1
#
_entry.id   AF-A0A9D1LCI3-F1
#
_cell.length_a   1.000
_cell.length_b   1.000
_cell.length_c   1.000
_cell.angle_alpha   90.00
_cell.angle_beta   90.00
_cell.angle_gamma   90.00
#
_symmetry.space_group_name_H-M   'P 1'
#
loop_
_entity.id
_entity.type
_entity.pdbx_description
1 polymer ?
#
loop_
_entity_poly.entity_id
_entity_poly.type
_entity_poly.pdbx_seq_one_letter_code
_entity_poly.pdbx_strand_id
1 'polypeptide(L)' 'AAIDGAEATREMEAVKGRATYQTNKGVGHLDPGAVTMSYQIECLCDYIRDNLL' A
#
# COMPACT_ATOMS: atom_id res chain seq x y z
N ALA A 1 -9.77 -4.75 2.28
CA ALA A 1 -8.54 -5.54 2.50
C ALA A 1 -7.28 -4.83 2.00
N ALA A 2 -7.10 -4.61 0.69
CA ALA A 2 -5.88 -3.99 0.16
C ALA A 2 -5.70 -2.53 0.61
N ILE A 3 -6.78 -1.73 0.57
CA ILE A 3 -6.79 -0.33 1.05
C ILE A 3 -6.46 -0.27 2.55
N ASP A 4 -7.11 -1.12 3.36
CA ASP A 4 -6.86 -1.19 4.80
C ASP A 4 -5.39 -1.55 5.10
N GLY A 5 -4.81 -2.46 4.30
CA GLY A 5 -3.40 -2.81 4.37
C GLY A 5 -2.47 -1.65 4.03
N ALA A 6 -2.82 -0.84 3.02
CA ALA A 6 -2.07 0.37 2.69
C ALA A 6 -2.16 1.42 3.81
N GLU A 7 -3.36 1.70 4.35
CA GLU A 7 -3.53 2.65 5.45
C GLU A 7 -2.81 2.23 6.73
N ALA A 8 -2.79 0.93 7.05
CA ALA A 8 -2.08 0.41 8.21
C ALA A 8 -0.57 0.70 8.18
N THR A 9 0.02 0.92 6.99
CA THR A 9 1.46 1.23 6.88
C THR A 9 1.85 2.55 7.55
N ARG A 10 0.91 3.47 7.77
CA ARG A 10 1.14 4.74 8.45
C ARG A 10 1.77 4.58 9.83
N GLU A 11 1.40 3.53 10.54
CA GLU A 11 1.85 3.28 11.92
C GLU A 11 3.02 2.29 11.98
N MET A 12 3.60 1.92 10.84
CA MET A 12 4.68 0.93 10.75
C MET A 12 6.06 1.59 10.61
N GLU A 13 7.05 1.11 11.36
CA GLU A 13 8.45 1.43 11.08
C GLU A 13 8.91 0.68 9.82
N ALA A 14 9.46 1.40 8.85
CA ALA A 14 10.08 0.77 7.70
C ALA A 14 11.32 -0.02 8.12
N VAL A 15 11.34 -1.30 7.76
CA VAL A 15 12.49 -2.22 7.92
C VAL A 15 13.18 -2.56 6.60
N LYS A 16 12.60 -2.11 5.47
CA LYS A 16 13.11 -2.31 4.11
C LYS A 16 12.93 -1.05 3.26
N GLY A 17 13.73 -0.94 2.19
CA GLY A 17 13.60 0.13 1.20
C GLY A 17 14.14 1.49 1.66
N ARG A 18 13.91 2.53 0.86
CA ARG A 18 14.51 3.87 1.06
C ARG A 18 13.93 4.62 2.27
N ALA A 19 12.73 4.27 2.72
CA ALA A 19 12.13 4.85 3.92
C ALA A 19 12.94 4.55 5.19
N THR A 20 13.72 3.47 5.21
CA THR A 20 14.63 3.12 6.33
C THR A 20 15.73 4.15 6.57
N TYR A 21 16.06 4.97 5.57
CA TYR A 21 17.12 5.97 5.68
C TYR A 21 16.66 7.24 6.40
N GLN A 22 15.35 7.43 6.54
CA GLN A 22 14.76 8.57 7.25
C GLN A 22 14.86 8.36 8.76
N THR A 23 15.03 9.44 9.53
CA THR A 23 15.20 9.37 10.99
C THR A 23 14.01 8.71 11.70
N ASN A 24 12.79 8.90 11.20
CA ASN A 24 11.57 8.27 11.72
C ASN A 24 11.19 6.95 11.04
N LYS A 25 12.05 6.43 10.14
CA LYS A 25 11.79 5.25 9.31
C LYS A 25 10.43 5.26 8.60
N GLY A 26 9.93 6.43 8.20
CA GLY A 26 8.66 6.54 7.48
C GLY A 26 7.39 6.50 8.33
N VAL A 27 7.47 6.35 9.66
CA VAL A 27 6.28 6.40 10.54
C VAL A 27 5.51 7.71 10.35
N GLY A 28 4.18 7.62 10.34
CA GLY A 28 3.24 8.71 10.05
C GLY A 28 2.95 8.92 8.55
N HIS A 29 3.64 8.19 7.67
CA HIS A 29 3.46 8.28 6.22
C HIS A 29 3.04 6.93 5.64
N LEU A 30 2.20 6.97 4.61
CA LEU A 30 1.84 5.76 3.88
C LEU A 30 3.03 5.28 3.04
N ASP A 31 3.22 3.96 3.00
CA ASP A 31 4.16 3.37 2.06
C ASP A 31 3.61 3.50 0.62
N PRO A 32 4.32 4.18 -0.29
CA PRO A 32 3.83 4.38 -1.66
C PRO A 32 3.69 3.08 -2.45
N GLY A 33 4.48 2.05 -2.10
CA GLY A 33 4.37 0.71 -2.70
C GLY A 33 3.05 0.04 -2.33
N ALA A 34 2.69 0.07 -1.06
CA ALA A 34 1.41 -0.45 -0.56
C ALA A 34 0.21 0.29 -1.17
N VAL A 35 0.27 1.63 -1.28
CA VAL A 35 -0.78 2.44 -1.94
C VAL A 35 -0.93 2.08 -3.42
N THR A 36 0.19 1.93 -4.14
CA THR A 36 0.13 1.53 -5.56
C THR A 36 -0.46 0.13 -5.71
N MET A 37 -0.10 -0.79 -4.83
CA MET A 37 -0.62 -2.16 -4.83
C MET A 37 -2.14 -2.19 -4.55
N SER A 38 -2.65 -1.32 -3.67
CA SER A 38 -4.09 -1.24 -3.44
C SER A 38 -4.85 -0.82 -4.71
N TYR A 39 -4.33 0.13 -5.49
CA TYR A 39 -4.94 0.49 -6.77
C TYR A 39 -4.86 -0.64 -7.79
N GLN A 40 -3.73 -1.37 -7.85
CA GLN A 40 -3.60 -2.51 -8.77
C GLN A 40 -4.63 -3.60 -8.47
N ILE A 41 -4.85 -3.91 -7.19
CA ILE A 41 -5.85 -4.89 -6.76
C ILE A 41 -7.26 -4.39 -7.06
N GLU A 42 -7.55 -3.11 -6.77
CA GLU A 42 -8.85 -2.49 -7.08
C GLU A 42 -9.18 -2.59 -8.57
N CYS A 43 -8.27 -2.12 -9.43
CA CYS A 43 -8.42 -2.21 -10.89
C CYS A 43 -8.61 -3.65 -11.37
N LEU A 44 -7.87 -4.60 -10.80
CA LEU A 44 -8.01 -6.01 -11.15
C LEU A 44 -9.38 -6.57 -10.76
N CYS A 45 -9.86 -6.25 -9.55
CA CYS A 45 -11.18 -6.67 -9.09
C CYS A 45 -12.30 -6.08 -9.95
N ASP A 46 -12.21 -4.80 -10.32
CA ASP A 46 -13.18 -4.17 -11.21
C ASP A 46 -13.15 -4.81 -12.61
N TYR A 47 -11.96 -5.06 -13.16
CA TYR A 47 -11.83 -5.76 -14.44
C TYR A 47 -12.48 -7.15 -14.40
N ILE A 48 -12.24 -7.94 -13.35
CA ILE A 48 -12.84 -9.26 -13.18
C ILE A 48 -14.36 -9.14 -13.07
N ARG A 49 -14.87 -8.19 -12.28
CA ARG A 49 -16.31 -7.96 -12.12
C ARG A 49 -16.98 -7.61 -13.44
N ASP A 50 -16.35 -6.80 -14.27
CA ASP A 50 -16.97 -6.24 -15.47
C ASP A 50 -16.82 -7.12 -16.71
N ASN A 51 -15.83 -8.03 -16.74
CA ASN A 51 -15.48 -8.79 -17.95
C ASN A 51 -15.53 -10.32 -17.78
N LEU A 52 -15.53 -10.82 -16.53
CA LEU A 52 -15.35 -12.25 -16.25
C LEU A 52 -16.44 -12.83 -15.32
N LEU A 53 -17.29 -11.99 -14.73
CA LEU A 53 -18.46 -12.39 -13.94
C LEU A 53 -19.75 -11.94 -14.65
#